data_AF-A0A5J6MT19-F1
#
_entry.id   AF-A0A5J6MT19-F1
#
_cell.length_a   1.000
_cell.length_b   1.000
_cell.length_c   1.000
_cell.angle_alpha   90.00
_cell.angle_beta   90.00
_cell.angle_gamma   90.00
#
_symmetry.space_group_name_H-M   'P 1'
#
loop_
_entity.id
_entity.type
_entity.pdbx_description
1 polymer ?
#
loop_
_entity_poly.entity_id
_entity_poly.type
_entity_poly.pdbx_seq_one_letter_code
_entity_poly.pdbx_strand_id
1 'polypeptide(L)'
;MKAQRVLTAFALALSLAGWGCTQTGGGSSIPSLESSSRMEESGDWSAHLPSVYPGLLACLEANPSKPAYVGDVATQDDGTLAVHTVGADGSVFKCSVAANGGDPSANEPDDGAVLKGPYFYPENHVGPVSACTSTDKEPVFTTGKDLVGWLAWPSC
;
A
#
# COMPACT_ATOMS: atom_id res chain seq x y z
N MET A 1 -28.12 -7.27 -66.66
CA MET A 1 -26.71 -7.34 -66.21
C MET A 1 -26.20 -5.92 -65.96
N LYS A 2 -25.59 -5.66 -64.79
CA LYS A 2 -24.65 -4.56 -64.39
C LYS A 2 -25.08 -3.10 -64.70
N ALA A 3 -25.64 -2.33 -63.77
CA ALA A 3 -25.02 -1.62 -62.62
C ALA A 3 -24.27 -0.34 -63.01
N GLN A 4 -24.80 0.84 -62.64
CA GLN A 4 -23.98 2.01 -62.32
C GLN A 4 -24.74 2.95 -61.36
N ARG A 5 -24.26 3.01 -60.11
CA ARG A 5 -24.69 3.96 -59.08
C ARG A 5 -23.74 5.15 -59.12
N VAL A 6 -24.27 6.37 -59.15
CA VAL A 6 -23.51 7.61 -58.90
C VAL A 6 -23.91 8.11 -57.51
N LEU A 7 -22.90 8.23 -56.64
CA LEU A 7 -22.99 8.66 -55.25
C LEU A 7 -22.37 10.06 -55.15
N THR A 8 -23.11 11.03 -54.61
CA THR A 8 -22.66 12.37 -54.21
C THR A 8 -23.74 12.90 -53.27
N ALA A 9 -23.52 13.50 -52.09
CA ALA A 9 -22.43 13.59 -51.13
C ALA A 9 -23.06 14.12 -49.82
N PHE A 10 -22.48 13.77 -48.67
CA PHE A 10 -22.38 14.55 -47.41
C PHE A 10 -23.60 15.29 -46.83
N ALA A 11 -24.01 14.85 -45.62
CA ALA A 11 -24.23 15.75 -44.49
C ALA A 11 -23.92 15.04 -43.16
N LEU A 12 -23.00 15.65 -42.39
CA LEU A 12 -22.54 15.27 -41.07
C LEU A 12 -23.63 15.39 -39.99
N ALA A 13 -23.60 14.48 -39.01
CA ALA A 13 -23.37 14.75 -37.57
C ALA A 13 -24.03 13.66 -36.70
N LEU A 14 -23.23 12.64 -36.33
CA LEU A 14 -23.54 11.72 -35.24
C LEU A 14 -23.07 12.37 -33.93
N SER A 15 -24.01 12.83 -33.11
CA SER A 15 -23.74 13.04 -31.69
C SER A 15 -23.75 11.68 -30.98
N LEU A 16 -22.54 11.24 -30.65
CA LEU A 16 -22.19 10.08 -29.83
C LEU A 16 -22.97 10.15 -28.50
N ALA A 17 -23.73 9.09 -28.20
CA ALA A 17 -23.36 8.03 -27.25
C ALA A 17 -23.20 8.53 -25.81
N GLY A 18 -24.04 7.98 -24.94
CA GLY A 18 -24.16 8.35 -23.54
C GLY A 18 -22.90 8.08 -22.72
N TRP A 19 -22.73 8.90 -21.70
CA TRP A 19 -21.80 8.69 -20.60
C TRP A 19 -22.57 9.03 -19.33
N GLY A 20 -23.38 8.08 -18.87
CA GLY A 20 -23.57 7.94 -17.44
C GLY A 20 -22.21 7.58 -16.88
N CYS A 21 -21.65 8.42 -16.01
CA CYS A 21 -20.47 8.06 -15.23
C CYS A 21 -20.88 7.02 -14.19
N THR A 22 -21.12 5.80 -14.63
CA THR A 22 -20.89 4.60 -13.84
C THR A 22 -19.38 4.55 -13.62
N GLN A 23 -18.93 5.06 -12.47
CA GLN A 23 -17.63 4.68 -11.94
C GLN A 23 -17.71 3.22 -11.49
N THR A 24 -17.55 2.30 -12.45
CA THR A 24 -17.07 0.95 -12.15
C THR A 24 -15.55 1.07 -11.95
N GLY A 25 -15.16 1.64 -10.82
CA GLY A 25 -13.84 1.41 -10.26
C GLY A 25 -13.91 0.10 -9.51
N GLY A 26 -13.38 -0.97 -10.10
CA GLY A 26 -13.06 -2.19 -9.36
C GLY A 26 -11.93 -1.88 -8.37
N GLY A 27 -12.24 -1.14 -7.31
CA GLY A 27 -11.34 -0.96 -6.19
C GLY A 27 -11.43 -2.22 -5.35
N SER A 28 -10.35 -2.99 -5.26
CA SER A 28 -10.15 -3.82 -4.07
C SER A 28 -10.31 -2.87 -2.89
N SER A 29 -11.42 -2.98 -2.16
CA SER A 29 -11.64 -2.22 -0.94
C SER A 29 -10.47 -2.54 -0.01
N ILE A 30 -9.66 -1.53 0.33
CA ILE A 30 -8.56 -1.72 1.26
C ILE A 30 -9.17 -2.29 2.56
N PRO A 31 -8.70 -3.45 3.03
CA PRO A 31 -9.37 -4.14 4.12
C PRO A 31 -9.22 -3.36 5.42
N SER A 32 -10.28 -3.32 6.22
CA SER A 32 -10.22 -2.80 7.58
C SER A 32 -9.54 -3.81 8.49
N LEU A 33 -8.55 -3.36 9.25
CA LEU A 33 -7.76 -4.21 10.15
C LEU A 33 -8.34 -4.27 11.56
N GLU A 34 -8.13 -5.39 12.23
CA GLU A 34 -8.35 -5.48 13.67
C GLU A 34 -7.19 -4.81 14.41
N SER A 35 -7.56 -4.02 15.42
CA SER A 35 -6.61 -3.53 16.42
C SER A 35 -6.45 -4.58 17.51
N SER A 36 -5.21 -4.90 17.88
CA SER A 36 -4.92 -5.76 19.02
C SER A 36 -4.52 -4.95 20.25
N SER A 37 -4.68 -5.52 21.44
CA SER A 37 -4.27 -4.85 22.69
C SER A 37 -2.78 -4.52 22.70
N ARG A 38 -1.95 -5.41 22.13
CA ARG A 38 -0.50 -5.20 22.04
C ARG A 38 -0.15 -4.02 21.13
N MET A 39 -0.83 -3.88 19.99
CA MET A 39 -0.67 -2.72 19.11
C MET A 39 -1.03 -1.43 19.85
N GLU A 40 -2.18 -1.40 20.52
CA GLU A 40 -2.68 -0.23 21.26
C GLU A 40 -1.74 0.20 22.39
N GLU A 41 -1.07 -0.75 23.03
CA GLU A 41 -0.16 -0.51 24.16
C GLU A 41 1.30 -0.28 23.74
N SER A 42 1.63 -0.46 22.45
CA SER A 42 3.02 -0.47 21.95
C SER A 42 3.76 0.86 22.10
N GLY A 43 3.05 1.99 22.10
CA GLY A 43 3.65 3.33 22.11
C GLY A 43 4.42 3.70 20.83
N ASP A 44 4.31 2.89 19.79
CA ASP A 44 4.91 3.10 18.48
C ASP A 44 3.85 3.23 17.37
N TRP A 45 4.29 3.33 16.11
CA TRP A 45 3.40 3.56 14.98
C TRP A 45 2.35 2.44 14.77
N SER A 46 2.62 1.22 15.25
CA SER A 46 1.69 0.09 15.11
C SER A 46 0.39 0.27 15.89
N ALA A 47 0.38 1.13 16.93
CA ALA A 47 -0.85 1.56 17.60
C ALA A 47 -1.85 2.25 16.66
N HIS A 48 -1.36 2.74 15.51
CA HIS A 48 -2.16 3.39 14.48
C HIS A 48 -2.21 2.58 13.19
N LEU A 49 -1.78 1.31 13.19
CA LEU A 49 -1.72 0.49 11.98
C LEU A 49 -3.02 0.51 11.17
N PRO A 50 -4.24 0.36 11.76
CA PRO A 50 -5.46 0.40 10.95
C PRO A 50 -5.68 1.70 10.17
N SER A 51 -5.21 2.85 10.68
CA SER A 51 -5.37 4.14 10.02
C SER A 51 -4.27 4.42 9.00
N VAL A 52 -3.07 3.88 9.20
CA VAL A 52 -1.92 4.09 8.29
C VAL A 52 -1.73 2.98 7.25
N TYR A 53 -2.43 1.84 7.43
CA TYR A 53 -2.31 0.67 6.57
C TYR A 53 -2.53 0.95 5.07
N PRO A 54 -3.52 1.77 4.65
CA PRO A 54 -3.69 2.12 3.25
C PRO A 54 -2.44 2.77 2.63
N GLY A 55 -1.83 3.74 3.32
CA GLY A 55 -0.59 4.40 2.87
C GLY A 55 0.60 3.45 2.90
N LEU A 56 0.71 2.63 3.94
CA LEU A 56 1.76 1.62 4.06
C LEU A 56 1.73 0.64 2.88
N LEU A 57 0.55 0.14 2.49
CA LEU A 57 0.38 -0.73 1.33
C LEU A 57 0.83 -0.06 0.03
N ALA A 58 0.45 1.20 -0.19
CA ALA A 58 0.86 1.95 -1.38
C ALA A 58 2.40 2.08 -1.46
N CYS A 59 3.07 2.33 -0.32
CA CYS A 59 4.52 2.36 -0.27
C CYS A 59 5.16 0.99 -0.48
N LEU A 60 4.57 -0.07 0.10
CA LEU A 60 5.00 -1.43 -0.14
C LEU A 60 4.87 -1.80 -1.62
N GLU A 61 3.84 -1.35 -2.33
CA GLU A 61 3.63 -1.54 -3.78
C GLU A 61 4.60 -0.70 -4.63
N ALA A 62 4.97 0.50 -4.18
CA ALA A 62 5.92 1.36 -4.90
C ALA A 62 7.38 0.92 -4.77
N ASN A 63 7.76 0.15 -3.72
CA ASN A 63 9.15 -0.29 -3.55
C ASN A 63 9.65 -1.13 -4.76
N PRO A 64 10.78 -0.80 -5.39
CA PRO A 64 11.26 -1.50 -6.59
C PRO A 64 11.79 -2.92 -6.33
N SER A 65 12.12 -3.24 -5.08
CA SER A 65 12.72 -4.51 -4.66
C SER A 65 11.70 -5.35 -3.89
N LYS A 66 11.11 -6.35 -4.57
CA LYS A 66 10.07 -7.24 -4.02
C LYS A 66 10.61 -8.61 -3.60
N PRO A 67 9.99 -9.28 -2.60
CA PRO A 67 9.00 -8.72 -1.67
C PRO A 67 9.65 -7.67 -0.75
N ALA A 68 8.85 -6.74 -0.22
CA ALA A 68 9.30 -5.70 0.70
C ALA A 68 8.51 -5.78 2.01
N TYR A 69 9.08 -5.24 3.08
CA TYR A 69 8.43 -5.05 4.37
C TYR A 69 8.59 -3.60 4.84
N VAL A 70 7.84 -3.20 5.86
CA VAL A 70 7.92 -1.85 6.43
C VAL A 70 8.75 -1.86 7.69
N GLY A 71 9.70 -0.94 7.75
CA GLY A 71 10.64 -0.79 8.85
C GLY A 71 10.29 0.34 9.82
N ASP A 72 9.64 1.39 9.32
CA ASP A 72 9.28 2.58 10.12
C ASP A 72 8.12 3.32 9.46
N VAL A 73 7.31 3.99 10.29
CA VAL A 73 6.23 4.87 9.84
C VAL A 73 6.21 6.11 10.74
N ALA A 74 6.25 7.28 10.11
CA ALA A 74 6.07 8.57 10.79
C ALA A 74 4.94 9.36 10.13
N THR A 75 3.96 9.78 10.94
CA THR A 75 2.92 10.71 10.50
C THR A 75 3.49 12.14 10.46
N GLN A 76 3.21 12.86 9.37
CA GLN A 76 3.63 14.24 9.17
C GLN A 76 2.46 15.22 9.46
N ASP A 77 2.77 16.48 9.74
CA ASP A 77 1.79 17.52 10.11
C ASP A 77 0.76 17.81 8.99
N ASP A 78 1.08 17.47 7.74
CA ASP A 78 0.24 17.68 6.56
C ASP A 78 -0.72 16.49 6.28
N GLY A 79 -0.74 15.48 7.16
CA GLY A 79 -1.58 14.29 7.00
C GLY A 79 -0.98 13.23 6.06
N THR A 80 0.26 13.42 5.62
CA THR A 80 1.02 12.38 4.92
C THR A 80 1.79 11.48 5.89
N LEU A 81 2.20 10.33 5.40
CA LEU A 81 3.08 9.38 6.07
C LEU A 81 4.44 9.42 5.38
N ALA A 82 5.51 9.40 6.18
CA ALA A 82 6.81 8.94 5.75
C ALA A 82 6.96 7.46 6.16
N VAL A 83 7.03 6.57 5.18
CA VAL A 83 7.12 5.12 5.37
C VAL A 83 8.48 4.66 4.88
N HIS A 84 9.25 4.01 5.74
CA HIS A 84 10.46 3.32 5.32
C HIS A 84 10.14 1.88 4.98
N THR A 85 10.43 1.51 3.73
CA THR A 85 10.26 0.14 3.24
C THR A 85 11.63 -0.48 2.98
N VAL A 86 11.76 -1.77 3.24
CA VAL A 86 12.99 -2.53 3.04
C VAL A 86 12.72 -3.64 2.03
N GLY A 87 13.46 -3.63 0.93
CA GLY A 87 13.35 -4.62 -0.12
C GLY A 87 14.06 -5.93 0.18
N ALA A 88 13.83 -6.95 -0.65
CA ALA A 88 14.45 -8.27 -0.52
C ALA A 88 15.98 -8.25 -0.67
N ASP A 89 16.52 -7.25 -1.35
CA ASP A 89 17.98 -6.99 -1.48
C ASP A 89 18.56 -6.20 -0.31
N GLY A 90 17.73 -5.84 0.68
CA GLY A 90 18.12 -5.04 1.84
C GLY A 90 18.16 -3.53 1.57
N SER A 91 17.82 -3.08 0.35
CA SER A 91 17.71 -1.65 0.05
C SER A 91 16.59 -1.01 0.86
N VAL A 92 16.84 0.19 1.39
CA VAL A 92 15.83 0.95 2.14
C VAL A 92 15.36 2.11 1.29
N PHE A 93 14.05 2.30 1.23
CA PHE A 93 13.41 3.41 0.54
C PHE A 93 12.53 4.20 1.50
N LYS A 94 12.62 5.53 1.42
CA LYS A 94 11.69 6.45 2.07
C LYS A 94 10.59 6.82 1.09
N CYS A 95 9.38 6.41 1.42
CA CYS A 95 8.17 6.69 0.66
C CYS A 95 7.31 7.74 1.38
N SER A 96 6.80 8.72 0.64
CA SER A 96 5.84 9.71 1.16
C SER A 96 4.49 9.53 0.49
N VAL A 97 3.42 9.39 1.27
CA VAL A 97 2.07 9.06 0.77
C VAL A 97 1.00 9.62 1.71
N ALA A 98 -0.22 9.85 1.22
CA ALA A 98 -1.32 10.19 2.11
C ALA A 98 -1.68 9.00 3.04
N ALA A 99 -2.09 9.26 4.28
CA ALA A 99 -2.40 8.18 5.22
C ALA A 99 -3.50 7.23 4.74
N ASN A 100 -4.47 7.75 3.99
CA ASN A 100 -5.54 6.98 3.36
C ASN A 100 -5.13 6.25 2.06
N GLY A 101 -3.84 6.26 1.70
CA GLY A 101 -3.31 5.59 0.52
C GLY A 101 -3.28 6.47 -0.73
N GLY A 102 -3.31 5.83 -1.90
CA GLY A 102 -3.12 6.48 -3.20
C GLY A 102 -1.67 6.45 -3.67
N ASP A 103 -1.40 7.10 -4.80
CA ASP A 103 -0.06 7.12 -5.38
C ASP A 103 0.90 7.89 -4.46
N PRO A 104 2.06 7.31 -4.08
CA PRO A 104 3.08 8.01 -3.33
C PRO A 104 3.57 9.27 -4.06
N SER A 105 3.76 10.36 -3.33
CA SER A 105 4.32 11.60 -3.85
C SER A 105 5.84 11.55 -4.00
N ALA A 106 6.50 10.65 -3.27
CA ALA A 106 7.93 10.36 -3.37
C ALA A 106 8.21 8.91 -2.97
N ASN A 107 9.24 8.30 -3.56
CA ASN A 107 9.76 7.00 -3.16
C ASN A 107 11.24 6.88 -3.56
N GLU A 108 12.13 7.24 -2.66
CA GLU A 108 13.56 7.42 -2.94
C GLU A 108 14.43 6.53 -2.03
N PRO A 109 15.60 6.06 -2.49
CA PRO A 109 16.56 5.35 -1.64
C PRO A 109 16.96 6.17 -0.40
N ASP A 110 17.10 5.48 0.74
CA ASP A 110 17.49 6.09 2.03
C ASP A 110 18.49 5.20 2.79
N ASP A 111 19.73 5.17 2.30
CA ASP A 111 20.81 4.31 2.83
C ASP A 111 21.20 4.61 4.29
N GLY A 112 20.76 5.75 4.85
CA GLY A 112 21.05 6.19 6.21
C GLY A 112 19.88 6.02 7.19
N ALA A 113 18.79 5.40 6.75
CA ALA A 113 17.58 5.28 7.55
C ALA A 113 17.82 4.54 8.87
N VAL A 114 17.34 5.13 9.96
CA VAL A 114 17.25 4.46 11.26
C VAL A 114 15.82 4.02 11.47
N LEU A 115 15.58 2.72 11.40
CA LEU A 115 14.25 2.12 11.56
C LEU A 115 13.91 2.02 13.06
N LYS A 116 12.85 2.70 13.51
CA LYS A 116 12.55 2.90 14.94
C LYS A 116 11.26 2.25 15.42
N GLY A 117 10.58 1.48 14.58
CA GLY A 117 9.33 0.82 14.93
C GLY A 117 9.41 -0.71 14.87
N PRO A 118 8.28 -1.38 15.15
CA PRO A 118 8.10 -2.74 14.72
C PRO A 118 8.18 -2.82 13.21
N TYR A 119 8.51 -4.00 12.73
CA TYR A 119 8.47 -4.31 11.32
C TYR A 119 7.12 -4.90 10.94
N PHE A 120 6.53 -4.41 9.84
CA PHE A 120 5.36 -5.03 9.26
C PHE A 120 5.73 -5.83 8.01
N TYR A 121 5.53 -7.13 8.09
CA TYR A 121 5.73 -8.08 6.99
C TYR A 121 4.37 -8.41 6.38
N PRO A 122 4.09 -8.06 5.12
CA PRO A 122 2.85 -8.47 4.47
C PRO A 122 2.78 -9.99 4.34
N GLU A 123 1.58 -10.57 4.25
CA GLU A 123 1.37 -12.04 4.22
C GLU A 123 2.15 -12.78 3.11
N ASN A 124 2.45 -12.08 2.01
CA ASN A 124 3.21 -12.59 0.88
C ASN A 124 4.73 -12.49 1.06
N HIS A 125 5.19 -11.84 2.12
CA HIS A 125 6.59 -11.81 2.53
C HIS A 125 6.87 -13.05 3.37
N VAL A 126 8.07 -13.63 3.23
CA VAL A 126 8.52 -14.69 4.16
C VAL A 126 8.53 -14.06 5.55
N GLY A 127 7.75 -14.59 6.52
CA GLY A 127 7.55 -13.98 7.84
C GLY A 127 8.86 -13.58 8.56
N PRO A 128 8.80 -12.88 9.70
CA PRO A 128 9.92 -12.11 10.25
C PRO A 128 11.26 -12.84 10.16
N VAL A 129 12.14 -12.27 9.33
CA VAL A 129 13.32 -12.96 8.79
C VAL A 129 14.52 -12.95 9.74
N SER A 130 14.48 -12.17 10.82
CA SER A 130 15.62 -12.00 11.73
C SER A 130 15.43 -12.73 13.06
N ALA A 131 16.53 -13.26 13.61
CA ALA A 131 16.55 -13.87 14.94
C ALA A 131 16.03 -12.90 16.01
N CYS A 132 16.38 -11.61 15.88
CA CYS A 132 15.95 -10.52 16.76
C CYS A 132 14.45 -10.24 16.76
N THR A 133 13.68 -10.75 15.78
CA THR A 133 12.23 -10.50 15.67
C THR A 133 11.40 -11.79 15.67
N SER A 134 12.05 -12.96 15.63
CA SER A 134 11.39 -14.26 15.44
C SER A 134 10.45 -14.66 16.59
N THR A 135 10.81 -14.32 17.83
CA THR A 135 10.04 -14.64 19.04
C THR A 135 9.01 -13.58 19.41
N ASP A 136 9.13 -12.38 18.86
CA ASP A 136 8.34 -11.22 19.27
C ASP A 136 7.48 -10.68 18.13
N LYS A 137 6.67 -11.58 17.57
CA LYS A 137 5.81 -11.34 16.40
C LYS A 137 4.33 -11.54 16.72
N GLU A 138 3.50 -10.79 16.03
CA GLU A 138 2.04 -10.82 16.17
C GLU A 138 1.37 -10.84 14.79
N PRO A 139 0.44 -11.77 14.52
CA PRO A 139 -0.33 -11.77 13.29
C PRO A 139 -1.30 -10.58 13.26
N VAL A 140 -1.41 -9.95 12.09
CA VAL A 140 -2.38 -8.88 11.83
C VAL A 140 -3.50 -9.44 10.96
N PHE A 141 -4.73 -9.22 11.40
CA PHE A 141 -5.92 -9.72 10.71
C PHE A 141 -6.80 -8.57 10.20
N THR A 142 -7.58 -8.84 9.16
CA THR A 142 -8.74 -8.03 8.81
C THR A 142 -9.84 -8.23 9.87
N THR A 143 -10.79 -7.30 9.95
CA THR A 143 -12.03 -7.49 10.72
C THR A 143 -12.85 -8.71 10.26
N GLY A 144 -12.62 -9.19 9.03
CA GLY A 144 -13.16 -10.43 8.50
C GLY A 144 -12.39 -11.70 8.90
N LYS A 145 -11.31 -11.57 9.70
CA LYS A 145 -10.41 -12.63 10.16
C LYS A 145 -9.46 -13.21 9.10
N ASP A 146 -9.25 -12.49 7.99
CA ASP A 146 -8.22 -12.84 7.01
C ASP A 146 -6.85 -12.36 7.50
N LEU A 147 -5.81 -13.18 7.37
CA LEU A 147 -4.44 -12.76 7.69
C LEU A 147 -3.98 -11.73 6.64
N VAL A 148 -3.37 -10.63 7.07
CA VAL A 148 -2.76 -9.65 6.14
C VAL A 148 -1.25 -9.52 6.29
N GLY A 149 -0.69 -10.04 7.38
CA GLY A 149 0.74 -9.96 7.65
C GLY A 149 1.07 -10.17 9.13
N TRP A 150 2.27 -9.75 9.50
CA TRP A 150 2.79 -9.85 10.86
C TRP A 150 3.49 -8.56 11.26
N LEU A 151 3.21 -8.09 12.48
CA LEU A 151 4.09 -7.15 13.17
C LEU A 151 5.19 -7.93 13.89
N ALA A 152 6.40 -7.41 13.93
CA ALA A 152 7.48 -7.98 14.71
C ALA A 152 8.35 -6.90 15.34
N TRP A 153 8.47 -6.93 16.67
CA TRP A 153 9.25 -5.96 17.42
C TRP A 153 10.69 -6.47 17.57
N PRO A 154 11.71 -5.63 17.29
CA PRO A 154 13.09 -6.01 17.55
C PRO A 154 13.32 -6.14 19.06
N SER A 155 13.78 -7.31 19.50
CA SER A 155 13.99 -7.65 20.92
C SER A 155 15.42 -8.10 21.24
N CYS A 156 16.40 -7.58 20.48
CA CYS A 156 17.82 -7.69 20.74
C CYS A 156 18.41 -6.26 20.86
#